data_AF-A0A388SP96-F1
#
_entry.id   AF-A0A388SP96-F1
#
_cell.length_a   1.000
_cell.length_b   1.000
_cell.length_c   1.000
_cell.angle_alpha   90.00
_cell.angle_beta   90.00
_cell.angle_gamma   90.00
#
_symmetry.space_group_name_H-M   'P 1'
#
loop_
_entity.id
_entity.type
_entity.pdbx_description
1 polymer ?
#
loop_
_entity_poly.entity_id
_entity_poly.type
_entity_poly.pdbx_seq_one_letter_code
_entity_poly.pdbx_strand_id
1 'polypeptide(L)'
;MDTLHAALAWLDPLLIAPYRLPGNALAGFLLGTAVLALWCVAFGSALSLCATRLNRRRLAELRHGMEHHHKLSEAALRAGDKESYKAVNSQAHDAFGHYFSLGGAMFCVSIIPLPFALAWMDMRFAGATPELPWDAPLIGQQPSIVFWFLLLYIPLRIIYANVMSRIGWFTRAQAWAATPPADLHGGATPGTRPGG
;
A
#
# COMPACT_ATOMS: atom_id res chain seq x y z
N MET A 1 26.66 14.87 -11.57
CA MET A 1 25.23 14.49 -11.68
C MET A 1 25.02 13.30 -10.75
N ASP A 2 24.06 13.37 -9.85
CA ASP A 2 23.82 12.29 -8.90
C ASP A 2 23.29 11.05 -9.63
N THR A 3 23.60 9.86 -9.12
CA THR A 3 23.18 8.57 -9.71
C THR A 3 21.67 8.46 -9.90
N LEU A 4 20.89 9.01 -8.96
CA LEU A 4 19.44 9.08 -9.03
C LEU A 4 18.96 9.97 -10.19
N HIS A 5 19.54 11.16 -10.34
CA HIS A 5 19.22 12.08 -11.43
C HIS A 5 19.53 11.46 -12.80
N ALA A 6 20.65 10.73 -12.92
CA ALA A 6 21.01 10.03 -14.14
C ALA A 6 20.01 8.90 -14.49
N ALA A 7 19.59 8.12 -13.49
CA ALA A 7 18.59 7.06 -13.68
C ALA A 7 17.23 7.63 -14.10
N LEU A 8 16.79 8.72 -13.47
CA LEU A 8 15.54 9.41 -13.82
C LEU A 8 15.60 10.03 -15.23
N ALA A 9 16.75 10.61 -15.61
CA ALA A 9 16.95 11.15 -16.96
C ALA A 9 16.91 10.05 -18.04
N TRP A 10 17.37 8.85 -17.73
CA TRP A 10 17.27 7.70 -18.65
C TRP A 10 15.81 7.26 -18.87
N LEU A 11 14.96 7.36 -17.84
CA LEU A 11 13.52 7.07 -17.93
C LEU A 11 12.70 8.20 -18.58
N ASP A 12 13.26 9.40 -18.72
CA ASP A 12 12.55 10.59 -19.20
C ASP A 12 11.77 10.37 -20.51
N PRO A 13 12.31 9.71 -21.57
CA PRO A 13 11.57 9.51 -22.81
C PRO A 13 10.29 8.69 -22.64
N LEU A 14 10.30 7.72 -21.71
CA LEU A 14 9.14 6.91 -21.38
C LEU A 14 8.13 7.72 -20.56
N LEU A 15 8.62 8.46 -19.56
CA LEU A 15 7.78 9.22 -18.62
C LEU A 15 7.13 10.45 -19.27
N ILE A 16 7.81 11.09 -20.22
CA ILE A 16 7.29 12.29 -20.91
C ILE A 16 6.33 11.96 -22.06
N ALA A 17 6.37 10.74 -22.60
CA ALA A 17 5.54 10.33 -23.73
C ALA A 17 4.03 10.65 -23.56
N PRO A 18 3.37 10.30 -22.44
CA PRO A 18 1.94 10.57 -22.28
C PRO A 18 1.61 12.07 -22.16
N TYR A 19 2.57 12.90 -21.73
CA TYR A 19 2.40 14.35 -21.64
C TYR A 19 2.33 15.04 -23.02
N ARG A 20 2.86 14.38 -24.06
CA ARG A 20 2.93 14.93 -25.43
C ARG A 20 1.80 14.47 -26.34
N LEU A 21 0.93 13.57 -25.87
CA LEU A 21 -0.17 13.05 -26.69
C LEU A 21 -1.21 14.14 -27.01
N PRO A 22 -1.64 14.99 -26.05
CA PRO A 22 -2.58 16.05 -26.34
C PRO A 22 -1.88 17.29 -26.92
N GLY A 23 -2.49 17.95 -27.90
CA GLY A 23 -1.99 19.21 -28.44
C GLY A 23 -2.14 20.42 -27.51
N ASN A 24 -2.91 20.29 -26.42
CA ASN A 24 -3.11 21.33 -25.41
C ASN A 24 -2.22 21.05 -24.18
N ALA A 25 -1.46 22.05 -23.73
CA ALA A 25 -0.51 21.93 -22.63
C ALA A 25 -1.14 21.47 -21.30
N LEU A 26 -2.31 22.01 -20.93
CA LEU A 26 -3.00 21.63 -19.69
C LEU A 26 -3.54 20.20 -19.79
N ALA A 27 -4.13 19.84 -20.93
CA ALA A 27 -4.63 18.48 -21.15
C ALA A 27 -3.49 17.46 -21.16
N GLY A 28 -2.34 17.81 -21.76
CA GLY A 28 -1.11 17.02 -21.74
C GLY A 28 -0.60 16.80 -20.33
N PHE A 29 -0.54 17.86 -19.52
CA PHE A 29 -0.12 17.75 -18.14
C PHE A 29 -1.05 16.86 -17.30
N LEU A 30 -2.36 17.03 -17.39
CA LEU A 30 -3.33 16.23 -16.63
C LEU A 30 -3.31 14.75 -17.06
N LEU A 31 -3.27 14.48 -18.37
CA LEU A 31 -3.21 13.12 -18.90
C LEU A 31 -1.89 12.44 -18.51
N GLY A 32 -0.77 13.11 -18.73
CA GLY A 32 0.55 12.60 -18.38
C GLY A 32 0.67 12.28 -16.89
N THR A 33 0.19 13.19 -16.05
CA THR A 33 0.19 13.01 -14.59
C THR A 33 -0.74 11.89 -14.15
N ALA A 34 -1.92 11.74 -14.78
CA ALA A 34 -2.82 10.62 -14.52
C ALA A 34 -2.20 9.27 -14.91
N VAL A 35 -1.54 9.19 -16.06
CA VAL A 35 -0.84 7.97 -16.51
C VAL A 35 0.33 7.64 -15.59
N LEU A 36 1.13 8.63 -15.22
CA LEU A 36 2.24 8.46 -14.28
C LEU A 36 1.74 7.97 -12.91
N ALA A 37 0.66 8.58 -12.39
CA ALA A 37 0.03 8.16 -11.16
C ALA A 37 -0.48 6.71 -11.25
N LEU A 38 -1.08 6.32 -12.38
CA LEU A 38 -1.52 4.94 -12.61
C LEU A 38 -0.35 3.95 -12.60
N TRP A 39 0.80 4.31 -13.19
CA TRP A 39 2.02 3.51 -13.10
C TRP A 39 2.49 3.38 -11.65
N CYS A 40 2.52 4.46 -10.87
CA CYS A 40 2.87 4.38 -9.44
C CYS A 40 1.95 3.43 -8.68
N VAL A 41 0.64 3.50 -8.91
CA VAL A 41 -0.35 2.62 -8.28
C VAL A 41 -0.15 1.16 -8.70
N ALA A 42 0.08 0.89 -9.98
CA ALA A 42 0.30 -0.46 -10.49
C ALA A 42 1.60 -1.07 -9.96
N PHE A 43 2.72 -0.35 -10.03
CA PHE A 43 4.01 -0.78 -9.49
C PHE A 43 3.96 -0.95 -7.98
N GLY A 44 3.31 -0.04 -7.28
CA GLY A 44 3.12 -0.11 -5.83
C GLY A 44 2.32 -1.34 -5.43
N SER A 45 1.28 -1.68 -6.20
CA SER A 45 0.50 -2.90 -6.00
C SER A 45 1.34 -4.14 -6.23
N ALA A 46 2.12 -4.20 -7.31
CA ALA A 46 3.01 -5.32 -7.60
C ALA A 46 4.06 -5.52 -6.49
N LEU A 47 4.65 -4.42 -6.00
CA LEU A 47 5.62 -4.46 -4.91
C LEU A 47 4.98 -4.92 -3.60
N SER A 48 3.76 -4.48 -3.32
CA SER A 48 2.97 -4.96 -2.18
C SER A 48 2.70 -6.47 -2.29
N LEU A 49 2.27 -6.97 -3.45
CA LEU A 49 2.09 -8.41 -3.67
C LEU A 49 3.39 -9.19 -3.42
N CYS A 50 4.52 -8.68 -3.92
CA CYS A 50 5.84 -9.30 -3.70
C CYS A 50 6.21 -9.31 -2.21
N ALA A 51 6.06 -8.19 -1.52
CA ALA A 51 6.34 -8.09 -0.08
C ALA A 51 5.43 -9.01 0.74
N THR A 52 4.14 -9.13 0.40
CA THR A 52 3.22 -10.10 1.00
C THR A 52 3.73 -11.52 0.79
N ARG A 53 4.14 -11.86 -0.43
CA ARG A 53 4.60 -13.21 -0.77
C ARG A 53 5.90 -13.60 -0.07
N LEU A 54 6.81 -12.65 0.12
CA LEU A 54 8.06 -12.84 0.87
C LEU A 54 7.77 -13.01 2.37
N ASN A 55 6.87 -12.20 2.93
CA ASN A 55 6.54 -12.18 4.36
C ASN A 55 5.36 -13.07 4.76
N ARG A 56 4.83 -13.89 3.85
CA ARG A 56 3.59 -14.67 4.02
C ARG A 56 3.53 -15.52 5.29
N ARG A 57 4.67 -16.07 5.74
CA ARG A 57 4.76 -16.85 6.98
C ARG A 57 4.49 -15.98 8.20
N ARG A 58 5.20 -14.86 8.32
CA ARG A 58 5.02 -13.91 9.42
C ARG A 58 3.62 -13.31 9.40
N LEU A 59 3.08 -13.04 8.21
CA LEU A 59 1.70 -12.58 8.03
C LEU A 59 0.69 -13.60 8.57
N ALA A 60 0.87 -14.89 8.24
CA ALA A 60 0.00 -15.97 8.68
C ALA A 60 0.07 -16.17 10.20
N GLU A 61 1.27 -16.14 10.78
CA GLU A 61 1.48 -16.26 12.23
C GLU A 61 0.77 -15.13 13.01
N LEU A 62 0.97 -13.89 12.57
CA LEU A 62 0.36 -12.71 13.22
C LEU A 62 -1.15 -12.69 13.06
N ARG A 63 -1.65 -13.05 11.87
CA ARG A 63 -3.10 -13.16 11.63
C ARG A 63 -3.72 -14.24 12.50
N HIS A 64 -3.11 -15.42 12.58
CA HIS A 64 -3.59 -16.50 13.43
C HIS A 64 -3.58 -16.11 14.91
N GLY A 65 -2.50 -15.48 15.38
CA GLY A 65 -2.39 -14.97 16.76
C GLY A 65 -3.49 -13.95 17.09
N MET A 66 -3.72 -12.98 16.20
CA MET A 66 -4.79 -12.00 16.35
C MET A 66 -6.18 -12.66 16.40
N GLU A 67 -6.50 -13.55 15.45
CA GLU A 67 -7.79 -14.26 15.43
C GLU A 67 -8.00 -15.15 16.67
N HIS A 68 -6.94 -15.82 17.14
CA HIS A 68 -6.98 -16.66 18.33
C HIS A 68 -7.24 -15.84 19.60
N HIS A 69 -6.46 -14.78 19.83
CA HIS A 69 -6.61 -13.94 21.00
C HIS A 69 -7.94 -13.17 21.00
N HIS A 70 -8.42 -12.73 19.83
CA HIS A 70 -9.73 -12.09 19.72
C HIS A 70 -10.87 -13.02 20.17
N LYS A 71 -10.86 -14.29 19.73
CA LYS A 71 -11.85 -15.30 20.15
C LYS A 71 -11.76 -15.61 21.64
N LEU A 72 -10.54 -15.67 22.19
CA LEU A 72 -10.35 -15.92 23.62
C LEU A 72 -10.87 -14.74 24.47
N SER A 73 -10.65 -13.49 24.02
CA SER A 73 -11.20 -12.29 24.66
C SER A 73 -12.73 -12.30 24.66
N GLU A 74 -13.36 -12.64 23.54
CA GLU A 74 -14.82 -12.77 23.46
C GLU A 74 -15.36 -13.87 24.38
N ALA A 75 -14.69 -15.02 24.46
CA ALA A 75 -15.08 -16.12 25.34
C ALA A 75 -14.96 -15.74 26.82
N ALA A 76 -13.87 -15.07 27.21
CA ALA A 76 -13.66 -14.59 28.58
C ALA A 76 -14.69 -13.53 28.97
N LEU A 77 -15.06 -12.62 28.05
CA LEU A 77 -16.10 -11.63 28.27
C LEU A 77 -17.46 -12.30 28.52
N ARG A 78 -17.81 -13.34 27.75
CA ARG A 78 -19.05 -14.11 27.92
C ARG A 78 -19.08 -14.90 29.24
N ALA A 79 -17.92 -15.33 29.74
CA ALA A 79 -17.81 -16.07 31.00
C ALA A 79 -17.90 -15.17 32.25
N GLY A 80 -17.88 -13.84 32.10
CA GLY A 80 -18.04 -12.90 33.21
C GLY A 80 -16.85 -12.79 34.16
N ASP A 81 -15.73 -13.44 33.87
CA ASP A 81 -14.50 -13.37 34.66
C ASP A 81 -13.66 -12.15 34.27
N LYS A 82 -13.74 -11.10 35.09
CA LYS A 82 -13.04 -9.82 34.85
C LYS A 82 -11.53 -9.93 34.92
N GLU A 83 -10.99 -10.85 35.73
CA GLU A 83 -9.54 -10.97 35.93
C GLU A 83 -8.91 -11.70 34.74
N SER A 84 -9.50 -12.83 34.34
CA SER A 84 -9.14 -13.52 33.09
C SER A 84 -9.37 -12.64 31.86
N TYR A 85 -10.46 -11.87 31.82
CA TYR A 85 -10.73 -10.93 30.73
C TYR A 85 -9.62 -9.88 30.59
N LYS A 86 -9.16 -9.27 31.69
CA LYS A 86 -8.12 -8.22 31.63
C LYS A 86 -6.78 -8.77 31.10
N ALA A 87 -6.39 -9.97 31.55
CA ALA A 87 -5.17 -10.62 31.10
C ALA A 87 -5.24 -11.00 29.61
N VAL A 88 -6.35 -11.61 29.19
CA VAL A 88 -6.58 -12.03 27.79
C VAL A 88 -6.72 -10.83 26.87
N ASN A 89 -7.39 -9.76 27.31
CA ASN A 89 -7.56 -8.52 26.53
C ASN A 89 -6.22 -7.81 26.29
N SER A 90 -5.29 -7.83 27.25
CA SER A 90 -3.94 -7.27 27.06
C SER A 90 -3.19 -7.98 25.93
N GLN A 91 -3.24 -9.33 25.90
CA GLN A 91 -2.61 -10.13 24.84
C GLN A 91 -3.27 -9.91 23.48
N ALA A 92 -4.60 -9.75 23.44
CA ALA A 92 -5.31 -9.44 22.21
C ALA A 92 -4.94 -8.06 21.64
N HIS A 93 -4.79 -7.04 22.50
CA HIS A 93 -4.35 -5.72 22.07
C HIS A 93 -2.93 -5.73 21.50
N ASP A 94 -2.01 -6.47 22.12
CA ASP A 94 -0.63 -6.60 21.64
C ASP A 94 -0.58 -7.29 20.26
N ALA A 95 -1.31 -8.40 20.11
CA ALA A 95 -1.43 -9.10 18.84
C ALA A 95 -2.06 -8.22 17.73
N PHE A 96 -3.08 -7.43 18.07
CA PHE A 96 -3.67 -6.46 17.16
C PHE A 96 -2.67 -5.37 16.75
N GLY A 97 -1.90 -4.82 17.70
CA GLY A 97 -0.89 -3.80 17.44
C GLY A 97 0.16 -4.27 16.43
N HIS A 98 0.66 -5.50 16.58
CA HIS A 98 1.59 -6.09 15.64
C HIS A 98 0.98 -6.30 14.24
N TYR A 99 -0.26 -6.78 14.16
CA TYR A 99 -0.96 -6.94 12.88
C TYR A 99 -1.21 -5.59 12.19
N PHE A 100 -1.65 -4.58 12.94
CA PHE A 100 -1.86 -3.22 12.45
C PHE A 100 -0.57 -2.59 11.92
N SER A 101 0.53 -2.70 12.68
CA SER A 101 1.85 -2.19 12.28
C SER A 101 2.30 -2.80 10.95
N LEU A 102 2.10 -4.10 10.77
CA LEU A 102 2.41 -4.78 9.52
C LEU A 102 1.54 -4.31 8.36
N GLY A 103 0.25 -4.07 8.59
CA GLY A 103 -0.62 -3.41 7.61
C GLY A 103 -0.10 -2.04 7.19
N GLY A 104 0.36 -1.23 8.15
CA GLY A 104 1.02 0.06 7.90
C GLY A 104 2.30 -0.09 7.05
N ALA A 105 3.15 -1.08 7.37
CA ALA A 105 4.35 -1.35 6.58
C ALA A 105 4.01 -1.75 5.13
N MET A 106 3.00 -2.59 4.93
CA MET A 106 2.54 -2.98 3.59
C MET A 106 1.97 -1.79 2.80
N PHE A 107 1.32 -0.84 3.48
CA PHE A 107 0.90 0.41 2.88
C PHE A 107 2.10 1.26 2.45
N CYS A 108 3.12 1.41 3.30
CA CYS A 108 4.34 2.13 2.97
C CYS A 108 5.06 1.53 1.75
N VAL A 109 5.10 0.19 1.67
CA VAL A 109 5.65 -0.51 0.49
C VAL A 109 4.86 -0.15 -0.77
N SER A 110 3.53 -0.06 -0.68
CA SER A 110 2.68 0.26 -1.84
C SER A 110 2.88 1.68 -2.39
N ILE A 111 3.47 2.59 -1.62
CA ILE A 111 3.70 3.98 -2.04
C ILE A 111 5.16 4.26 -2.44
N ILE A 112 6.06 3.27 -2.40
CA ILE A 112 7.48 3.46 -2.76
C ILE A 112 7.69 4.12 -4.13
N PRO A 113 6.93 3.81 -5.21
CA PRO A 113 7.12 4.47 -6.51
C PRO A 113 6.78 5.96 -6.52
N LEU A 114 5.97 6.43 -5.58
CA LEU A 114 5.46 7.80 -5.51
C LEU A 114 6.57 8.86 -5.36
N PRO A 115 7.52 8.77 -4.40
CA PRO A 115 8.60 9.74 -4.28
C PRO A 115 9.49 9.82 -5.51
N PHE A 116 9.72 8.72 -6.23
CA PHE A 116 10.51 8.73 -7.47
C PHE A 116 9.79 9.48 -8.60
N ALA A 117 8.48 9.28 -8.72
CA ALA A 117 7.66 10.01 -9.70
C ALA A 117 7.63 11.51 -9.38
N LEU A 118 7.46 11.88 -8.11
CA LEU A 118 7.51 13.27 -7.68
C LEU A 118 8.88 13.91 -7.95
N ALA A 119 9.97 13.20 -7.65
CA ALA A 119 11.32 13.69 -7.94
C ALA A 119 11.55 13.92 -9.45
N TRP A 120 11.09 13.01 -10.30
CA TRP A 120 11.16 13.20 -11.75
C TRP A 120 10.30 14.38 -12.23
N MET A 121 9.07 14.50 -11.71
CA MET A 121 8.20 15.63 -12.05
C MET A 121 8.81 16.96 -11.62
N ASP A 122 9.44 17.03 -10.45
CA ASP A 122 10.14 18.22 -9.97
C ASP A 122 11.29 18.57 -10.93
N MET A 123 12.14 17.61 -11.30
CA MET A 123 13.22 17.82 -12.28
C MET A 123 12.72 18.36 -13.63
N ARG A 124 11.51 17.95 -14.07
CA ARG A 124 11.00 18.26 -15.41
C ARG A 124 10.10 19.50 -15.47
N PHE A 125 9.34 19.76 -14.42
CA PHE A 125 8.23 20.70 -14.40
C PHE A 125 8.27 21.71 -13.23
N ALA A 126 9.34 21.75 -12.43
CA ALA A 126 9.46 22.69 -11.29
C ALA A 126 9.17 24.16 -11.65
N GLY A 127 9.41 24.58 -12.89
CA GLY A 127 9.13 25.95 -13.36
C GLY A 127 7.88 26.12 -14.23
N ALA A 128 7.07 25.07 -14.43
CA ALA A 128 5.95 25.07 -15.39
C ALA A 128 4.69 24.43 -14.80
N THR A 129 4.40 24.71 -13.53
CA THR A 129 3.17 24.24 -12.88
C THR A 129 1.95 24.99 -13.42
N PRO A 130 0.82 24.30 -13.70
CA PRO A 130 -0.40 24.98 -14.09
C PRO A 130 -0.93 25.91 -12.99
N GLU A 131 -1.38 27.10 -13.40
CA GLU A 131 -2.02 28.06 -12.52
C GLU A 131 -3.49 27.68 -12.25
N LEU A 132 -3.96 27.94 -11.03
CA LEU A 132 -5.37 27.88 -10.69
C LEU A 132 -6.11 29.07 -11.30
N PRO A 133 -7.38 28.89 -11.70
CA PRO A 133 -8.22 29.98 -12.18
C PRO A 133 -8.68 30.94 -11.05
N TRP A 134 -8.33 30.65 -9.81
CA TRP A 134 -8.66 31.43 -8.62
C TRP A 134 -7.53 31.36 -7.59
N ASP A 135 -7.36 32.41 -6.80
CA ASP A 135 -6.37 32.45 -5.73
C ASP A 135 -6.84 31.66 -4.51
N ALA A 136 -6.12 30.57 -4.21
CA ALA A 136 -6.38 29.76 -3.03
C ALA A 136 -5.67 30.35 -1.80
N PRO A 137 -6.36 30.66 -0.69
CA PRO A 137 -5.81 31.40 0.45
C PRO A 137 -4.65 30.72 1.20
N LEU A 138 -4.26 29.48 0.85
CA LEU A 138 -3.15 28.75 1.46
C LEU A 138 -2.13 28.20 0.45
N ILE A 139 -2.48 28.16 -0.84
CA ILE A 139 -1.69 27.50 -1.90
C ILE A 139 -1.24 28.53 -2.95
N GLY A 140 -1.87 29.71 -3.01
CA GLY A 140 -1.65 30.73 -4.01
C GLY A 140 -2.21 30.33 -5.38
N GLN A 141 -1.95 31.17 -6.39
CA GLN A 141 -2.37 30.95 -7.76
C GLN A 141 -1.62 29.80 -8.46
N GLN A 142 -0.43 29.42 -7.98
CA GLN A 142 0.42 28.38 -8.58
C GLN A 142 0.69 27.24 -7.58
N PRO A 143 -0.17 26.21 -7.53
CA PRO A 143 0.08 25.05 -6.69
C PRO A 143 1.38 24.33 -7.04
N SER A 144 2.01 23.74 -6.03
CA SER A 144 3.17 22.86 -6.23
C SER A 144 2.81 21.64 -7.07
N ILE A 145 3.81 21.03 -7.70
CA ILE A 145 3.58 19.83 -8.51
C ILE A 145 3.04 18.64 -7.70
N VAL A 146 3.39 18.61 -6.41
CA VAL A 146 2.89 17.64 -5.44
C VAL A 146 1.37 17.74 -5.30
N PHE A 147 0.82 18.96 -5.27
CA PHE A 147 -0.63 19.17 -5.20
C PHE A 147 -1.34 18.52 -6.41
N TRP A 148 -0.89 18.85 -7.62
CA TRP A 148 -1.47 18.32 -8.85
C TRP A 148 -1.33 16.80 -8.96
N PHE A 149 -0.19 16.25 -8.55
CA PHE A 149 0.01 14.81 -8.54
C PHE A 149 -0.93 14.12 -7.54
N LEU A 150 -1.02 14.60 -6.30
CA LEU A 150 -1.90 14.00 -5.27
C LEU A 150 -3.38 14.12 -5.64
N LEU A 151 -3.78 15.23 -6.25
CA LEU A 151 -5.14 15.46 -6.72
C LEU A 151 -5.60 14.36 -7.69
N LEU A 152 -4.70 13.88 -8.56
CA LEU A 152 -5.00 12.78 -9.50
C LEU A 152 -4.72 11.40 -8.90
N TYR A 153 -3.64 11.27 -8.14
CA TYR A 153 -3.19 9.99 -7.56
C TYR A 153 -4.19 9.41 -6.57
N ILE A 154 -4.76 10.22 -5.65
CA ILE A 154 -5.66 9.71 -4.62
C ILE A 154 -6.93 9.09 -5.24
N PRO A 155 -7.68 9.79 -6.11
CA PRO A 155 -8.84 9.21 -6.79
C PRO A 155 -8.47 7.99 -7.62
N LEU A 156 -7.38 8.05 -8.39
CA LEU A 156 -6.94 6.92 -9.21
C LEU A 156 -6.60 5.70 -8.37
N ARG A 157 -5.97 5.87 -7.21
CA ARG A 157 -5.67 4.77 -6.28
C ARG A 157 -6.93 4.13 -5.73
N ILE A 158 -7.93 4.94 -5.36
CA ILE A 158 -9.23 4.43 -4.88
C ILE A 158 -9.96 3.68 -6.00
N ILE A 159 -10.02 4.26 -7.20
CA ILE A 159 -10.64 3.63 -8.38
C ILE A 159 -9.92 2.32 -8.71
N TYR A 160 -8.59 2.33 -8.75
CA TYR A 160 -7.80 1.14 -9.02
C TYR A 160 -8.07 0.02 -8.00
N ALA A 161 -8.08 0.33 -6.71
CA ALA A 161 -8.39 -0.65 -5.66
C ALA A 161 -9.80 -1.24 -5.81
N ASN A 162 -10.79 -0.40 -6.13
CA ASN A 162 -12.17 -0.82 -6.35
C ASN A 162 -12.34 -1.65 -7.63
N VAL A 163 -11.64 -1.32 -8.70
CA VAL A 163 -11.70 -2.05 -9.98
C VAL A 163 -10.96 -3.38 -9.84
N MET A 164 -9.72 -3.38 -9.33
CA MET A 164 -8.89 -4.57 -9.22
C MET A 164 -9.42 -5.57 -8.21
N SER A 165 -10.10 -5.13 -7.14
CA SER A 165 -10.78 -6.04 -6.20
C SER A 165 -11.93 -6.84 -6.84
N ARG A 166 -12.52 -6.34 -7.94
CA ARG A 166 -13.56 -7.05 -8.71
C ARG A 166 -12.98 -7.96 -9.79
N ILE A 167 -11.70 -7.84 -10.09
CA ILE A 167 -11.05 -8.59 -11.15
C ILE A 167 -10.49 -9.90 -10.59
N GLY A 168 -11.06 -11.02 -11.06
CA GLY A 168 -10.79 -12.35 -10.52
C GLY A 168 -9.32 -12.83 -10.62
N TRP A 169 -8.51 -12.32 -11.55
CA TRP A 169 -7.09 -12.67 -11.59
C TRP A 169 -6.30 -11.96 -10.48
N PHE A 170 -6.64 -10.71 -10.16
CA PHE A 170 -5.94 -9.93 -9.14
C PHE A 170 -6.28 -10.44 -7.74
N THR A 171 -7.54 -10.82 -7.50
CA THR A 171 -7.93 -11.48 -6.25
C THR A 171 -7.24 -12.82 -6.07
N ARG A 172 -7.10 -13.62 -7.14
CA ARG A 172 -6.30 -14.86 -7.13
C ARG A 172 -4.81 -14.59 -6.86
N ALA A 173 -4.24 -13.56 -7.45
CA ALA A 173 -2.84 -13.20 -7.22
C ALA A 173 -2.59 -12.78 -5.75
N GLN A 174 -3.50 -12.00 -5.16
CA GLN A 174 -3.45 -11.66 -3.73
C GLN A 174 -3.59 -12.90 -2.83
N ALA A 175 -4.53 -13.79 -3.14
CA ALA A 175 -4.71 -15.04 -2.40
C ALA A 175 -3.45 -15.93 -2.47
N TRP A 176 -2.86 -16.06 -3.65
CA TRP A 176 -1.59 -16.76 -3.86
C TRP A 176 -0.44 -16.12 -3.07
N ALA A 177 -0.36 -14.78 -3.07
CA ALA A 177 0.65 -14.06 -2.30
C ALA A 177 0.52 -14.33 -0.79
N ALA A 178 -0.71 -14.39 -0.29
CA ALA A 178 -1.02 -14.61 1.12
C ALA A 178 -1.05 -16.09 1.55
N THR A 179 -0.89 -17.04 0.62
CA THR A 179 -0.98 -18.48 0.94
C THR A 179 0.15 -18.88 1.89
N PRO A 180 -0.14 -19.42 3.09
CA PRO A 180 0.89 -19.87 4.02
C PRO A 180 1.72 -21.02 3.44
N PRO A 181 3.02 -21.13 3.75
CA PRO A 181 3.80 -22.32 3.41
C PRO A 181 3.26 -23.57 4.13
N ALA A 182 3.38 -24.74 3.48
CA ALA A 182 2.73 -25.98 3.89
C ALA A 182 3.17 -26.51 5.27
N ASP A 183 4.36 -26.14 5.73
CA ASP A 183 4.95 -26.52 7.01
C ASP A 183 4.27 -25.87 8.22
N LEU A 184 3.60 -24.72 8.05
CA LEU A 184 2.88 -24.05 9.15
C LEU A 184 1.67 -24.85 9.65
N HIS A 185 1.05 -25.67 8.81
CA HIS A 185 -0.06 -26.54 9.20
C HIS A 185 0.40 -27.93 9.68
N GLY A 186 1.70 -28.25 9.53
CA GLY A 186 2.27 -29.55 9.93
C GLY A 186 2.76 -29.61 11.38
N GLY A 187 2.75 -28.49 12.11
CA GLY A 187 3.22 -28.43 13.51
C GLY A 187 2.21 -28.86 14.58
N ALA A 188 0.99 -29.23 14.18
CA ALA A 188 0.00 -29.79 15.10
C ALA A 188 -0.06 -31.32 14.96
N THR A 189 1.00 -32.02 15.37
CA THR A 189 0.89 -33.44 15.73
C THR A 189 0.22 -33.53 17.11
N PRO A 190 -0.98 -34.13 17.24
CA PRO A 190 -1.50 -34.51 18.55
C PRO A 190 -0.84 -35.83 18.93
N GLY A 191 0.16 -35.76 19.80
CA GLY A 191 0.83 -36.92 20.39
C GLY A 191 2.06 -36.43 21.14
N THR A 192 2.31 -36.75 22.40
CA THR A 192 1.76 -37.76 23.31
C THR A 192 2.15 -37.26 24.71
N ARG A 193 1.21 -37.17 25.66
CA ARG A 193 1.61 -37.22 27.07
C ARG A 193 2.03 -38.67 27.34
N PRO A 194 3.26 -38.96 27.78
CA PRO A 194 3.48 -40.19 28.50
C PRO A 194 2.92 -39.99 29.91
N GLY A 195 1.80 -40.66 30.18
CA GLY A 195 1.50 -41.07 31.56
C GLY A 195 2.45 -42.22 31.93
N GLY A 196 3.00 -42.14 33.14
CA GLY A 196 3.95 -43.11 33.70
C GLY A 196 4.72 -42.45 34.83
#